data_AF-A0A939K3M5-F1
#
_entry.id   AF-A0A939K3M5-F1
#
_cell.length_a   1.000
_cell.length_b   1.000
_cell.length_c   1.000
_cell.angle_alpha   90.00
_cell.angle_beta   90.00
_cell.angle_gamma   90.00
#
_symmetry.space_group_name_H-M   'P 1'
#
loop_
_entity.id
_entity.type
_entity.pdbx_description
1 polymer ?
#
loop_
_entity_poly.entity_id
_entity_poly.type
_entity_poly.pdbx_seq_one_letter_code
_entity_poly.pdbx_strand_id
1 'polypeptide(L)' 'METLQSPLSNAQLELLQMFARPVDDSDWKQIKTLITSYFAQKAISEANKVWDHEGWDKAKVEQLLNTHLRTPYRKQ' A
#
# COMPACT_ATOMS: atom_id res chain seq x y z
N MET A 1 -28.08 26.44 10.22
CA MET A 1 -26.62 26.65 10.32
C MET A 1 -25.99 25.51 9.54
N GLU A 2 -25.47 25.81 8.35
CA GLU A 2 -24.76 24.80 7.56
C GLU A 2 -23.48 24.44 8.34
N THR A 3 -23.39 23.18 8.76
CA THR A 3 -22.14 22.64 9.27
C THR A 3 -21.19 22.60 8.09
N LEU A 4 -20.24 23.54 8.02
CA LEU A 4 -19.11 23.44 7.10
C LEU A 4 -18.42 22.11 7.42
N GLN A 5 -18.70 21.07 6.63
CA GLN A 5 -17.93 19.84 6.68
C GLN A 5 -16.51 20.26 6.34
N SER A 6 -15.64 20.27 7.35
CA SER A 6 -14.22 20.52 7.14
C SER A 6 -13.77 19.60 6.01
N PRO A 7 -13.15 20.14 4.93
CA PRO A 7 -12.74 19.32 3.79
C PRO A 7 -11.65 18.30 4.17
N LEU A 8 -11.13 18.40 5.40
CA LEU A 8 -10.05 17.59 5.93
C LEU A 8 -10.51 16.84 7.18
N SER A 9 -10.09 15.57 7.27
CA SER A 9 -10.23 14.73 8.44
C SER A 9 -9.31 15.20 9.58
N ASN A 10 -9.61 14.78 10.81
CA ASN A 10 -8.79 15.13 11.98
C ASN A 10 -7.32 14.73 11.80
N ALA A 11 -7.04 13.55 11.23
CA ALA A 11 -5.67 13.10 10.97
C ALA A 11 -4.95 13.98 9.95
N GLN A 12 -5.66 14.50 8.93
CA GLN A 12 -5.10 15.44 7.97
C GLN A 12 -4.79 16.79 8.63
N LEU A 13 -5.65 17.26 9.54
CA LEU A 13 -5.43 18.49 10.29
C LEU A 13 -4.25 18.38 11.26
N GLU A 14 -4.09 17.23 11.94
CA GLU A 14 -2.94 16.95 12.81
C GLU A 14 -1.62 16.92 12.01
N LEU A 15 -1.62 16.30 10.82
CA LEU A 15 -0.46 16.35 9.92
C LEU A 15 -0.10 17.78 9.52
N LEU A 16 -1.10 18.61 9.19
CA LEU A 16 -0.86 20.02 8.87
C LEU A 16 -0.29 20.80 10.05
N GLN A 17 -0.78 20.54 11.27
CA GLN A 17 -0.23 21.16 12.48
C GLN A 17 1.23 20.72 12.73
N MET A 18 1.59 19.48 12.37
CA MET A 18 2.97 19.00 12.46
C MET A 18 3.92 19.79 11.54
N PHE A 19 3.45 20.21 10.37
CA PHE A 19 4.20 21.04 9.41
C PHE A 19 4.12 22.55 9.68
N ALA A 20 3.44 22.99 10.76
CA ALA A 20 3.38 24.41 11.12
C ALA A 20 4.76 24.99 11.50
N ARG A 21 5.72 24.12 11.84
CA ARG A 21 7.13 24.50 12.01
C ARG A 21 7.87 24.32 10.69
N PRO A 22 8.90 25.14 10.42
CA PRO A 22 9.77 24.91 9.27
C PRO A 22 10.37 23.51 9.36
N VAL A 23 10.13 22.70 8.32
CA VAL A 23 10.77 21.41 8.12
C VAL A 23 11.68 21.60 6.93
N ASP A 24 12.97 21.32 7.11
CA ASP A 24 13.89 21.37 5.97
C ASP A 24 13.61 20.22 4.98
N ASP A 25 14.07 20.38 3.75
CA ASP A 25 13.81 19.41 2.69
C ASP A 25 14.35 18.00 3.00
N SER A 26 15.40 17.91 3.81
CA SER A 26 16.03 16.64 4.18
C SER A 26 15.17 15.87 5.17
N ASP A 27 14.63 16.55 6.17
CA ASP A 27 13.69 16.00 7.14
C ASP A 27 12.36 15.65 6.47
N TRP A 28 11.87 16.50 5.55
CA TRP A 28 10.67 16.19 4.79
C TRP A 28 10.82 14.92 3.94
N LYS A 29 12.00 14.73 3.34
CA LYS A 29 12.31 13.49 2.61
C LYS A 29 12.28 12.27 3.53
N GLN A 30 12.86 12.37 4.73
CA GLN A 30 12.84 11.28 5.71
C GLN A 30 11.42 10.94 6.18
N ILE A 31 10.59 11.96 6.46
CA ILE A 31 9.18 11.78 6.84
C ILE A 31 8.42 11.03 5.74
N LYS A 32 8.59 11.43 4.46
CA LYS A 32 7.99 10.70 3.33
C LYS A 32 8.45 9.26 3.28
N THR A 33 9.75 8.99 3.45
CA THR A 33 10.29 7.63 3.48
C THR A 33 9.71 6.80 4.61
N LEU A 34 9.50 7.37 5.80
CA LEU A 34 8.88 6.69 6.93
C LEU A 34 7.45 6.27 6.61
N ILE A 35 6.65 7.19 6.08
CA ILE A 35 5.25 6.96 5.73
C ILE A 35 5.14 5.89 4.63
N THR A 36 5.94 6.00 3.57
CA THR A 36 5.90 5.02 2.47
C THR A 36 6.36 3.64 2.93
N SER A 37 7.38 3.56 3.79
CA SER A 37 7.86 2.29 4.36
C SER A 37 6.80 1.60 5.20
N TYR A 38 6.04 2.35 6.02
CA TYR A 38 4.94 1.79 6.80
C TYR A 38 3.86 1.17 5.90
N PHE A 39 3.42 1.89 4.86
CA PHE A 39 2.41 1.36 3.94
C PHE A 39 2.92 0.17 3.11
N ALA A 40 4.20 0.18 2.70
CA ALA A 40 4.80 -0.95 2.01
C ALA A 40 4.84 -2.21 2.90
N GLN A 41 5.26 -2.08 4.15
CA GLN A 41 5.26 -3.19 5.11
C GLN A 41 3.85 -3.71 5.37
N LYS A 42 2.87 -2.81 5.52
CA LYS A 42 1.47 -3.19 5.67
C LYS A 42 0.97 -3.96 4.45
N ALA A 43 1.24 -3.47 3.24
CA ALA A 43 0.84 -4.15 2.00
C ALA A 43 1.44 -5.55 1.89
N ILE A 44 2.73 -5.72 2.21
CA ILE A 44 3.40 -7.03 2.24
C ILE A 44 2.75 -7.94 3.30
N SER A 45 2.46 -7.42 4.49
CA SER A 45 1.83 -8.20 5.55
C SER A 45 0.44 -8.69 5.15
N GLU A 46 -0.39 -7.83 4.53
CA GLU A 46 -1.71 -8.24 4.04
C GLU A 46 -1.60 -9.24 2.88
N ALA A 47 -0.63 -9.07 1.97
CA ALA A 47 -0.37 -10.03 0.91
C ALA A 47 0.01 -11.41 1.47
N ASN A 48 0.87 -11.46 2.49
CA ASN A 48 1.24 -12.70 3.17
C ASN A 48 0.04 -13.36 3.85
N LYS A 49 -0.85 -12.60 4.50
CA LYS A 49 -2.08 -13.16 5.09
C LYS A 49 -2.97 -13.83 4.05
N VAL A 50 -3.14 -13.20 2.89
CA VAL A 50 -3.90 -13.78 1.77
C VAL A 50 -3.19 -15.02 1.25
N TRP A 51 -1.88 -14.97 1.08
CA TRP A 51 -1.05 -16.09 0.64
C TRP A 51 -1.22 -17.32 1.55
N ASP A 52 -1.17 -17.11 2.88
CA ASP A 52 -1.35 -18.15 3.88
C ASP A 52 -2.80 -18.67 3.92
N HIS A 53 -3.79 -17.77 3.85
CA HIS A 53 -5.22 -18.13 3.83
C HIS A 53 -5.59 -19.01 2.64
N GLU A 54 -5.10 -18.65 1.45
CA GLU A 54 -5.38 -19.40 0.22
C GLU A 54 -4.56 -20.70 0.11
N GLY A 55 -3.68 -20.97 1.09
CA GLY A 55 -2.84 -22.16 1.11
C GLY A 55 -1.92 -22.22 -0.11
N TRP A 56 -1.39 -21.09 -0.55
CA TRP A 56 -0.46 -21.01 -1.68
C TRP A 56 0.92 -21.55 -1.27
N ASP A 57 1.00 -22.84 -0.97
CA ASP A 57 2.26 -23.49 -0.67
C ASP A 57 3.14 -23.65 -1.93
N LYS A 58 4.37 -24.14 -1.72
CA LYS A 58 5.31 -24.37 -2.82
C LYS A 58 4.73 -25.28 -3.90
N ALA A 59 3.89 -26.26 -3.54
CA ALA A 59 3.27 -27.17 -4.49
C ALA A 59 2.19 -26.47 -5.33
N LYS A 60 1.40 -25.57 -4.71
CA LYS A 60 0.42 -24.74 -5.39
C LYS A 60 1.06 -23.79 -6.38
N VAL A 61 2.18 -23.18 -6.01
CA VAL A 61 2.97 -22.32 -6.91
C VAL A 61 3.50 -23.12 -8.10
N GLU A 62 4.06 -24.31 -7.85
CA GLU A 62 4.54 -25.22 -8.89
C GLU A 62 3.39 -25.62 -9.85
N GLN A 63 2.22 -25.92 -9.29
CA GLN A 63 1.02 -26.23 -10.07
C GLN A 63 0.64 -25.05 -10.98
N LEU A 64 0.53 -23.84 -10.41
CA LEU A 64 0.17 -22.61 -11.14
C LEU A 64 1.16 -22.28 -12.25
N LEU A 65 2.46 -22.44 -11.99
CA LEU A 65 3.52 -22.25 -12.98
C LEU A 65 3.30 -23.14 -14.22
N ASN A 66 2.81 -24.37 -14.00
CA ASN A 66 2.56 -25.34 -15.06
C ASN A 66 1.16 -25.24 -15.70
N THR A 67 0.26 -24.38 -15.20
CA THR A 67 -1.16 -24.39 -15.64
C THR A 67 -1.46 -23.63 -16.95
N HIS A 68 -0.46 -23.19 -17.72
CA HIS A 68 -0.64 -22.49 -19.02
C HIS A 68 -1.79 -21.45 -19.05
N LEU A 69 -1.96 -20.64 -18.00
CA LEU A 69 -3.05 -19.64 -17.87
C LEU A 69 -2.86 -18.39 -18.75
N ARG A 70 -1.95 -18.44 -19.72
CA ARG A 70 -1.67 -17.31 -20.62
C ARG A 70 -2.76 -17.23 -21.69
N THR A 71 -3.00 -16.03 -22.20
CA THR A 71 -3.91 -15.81 -23.34
C THR A 71 -3.50 -16.70 -24.52
N PRO A 72 -4.41 -17.53 -25.08
CA PRO A 72 -4.07 -18.41 -26.18
C PRO A 72 -3.70 -17.60 -27.44
N TYR A 73 -2.62 -18.00 -28.11
CA TYR A 73 -2.22 -17.38 -29.37
C TYR A 73 -3.23 -17.73 -30.47
N ARG A 74 -3.87 -16.72 -31.07
CA ARG A 74 -4.56 -16.90 -32.35
C ARG A 74 -3.51 -17.11 -33.43
N LYS A 75 -3.53 -18.28 -34.07
CA LYS A 75 -2.85 -18.45 -35.36
C LYS A 75 -3.55 -17.57 -36.39
N GLN A 76 -2.77 -16.76 -37.11
CA GLN A 76 -3.22 -15.97 -38.25
C GLN A 76 -3.54 -16.89 -39.43
#